data_AF-A0A4Y2LMX7-F1
#
_entry.id   AF-A0A4Y2LMX7-F1
#
_cell.length_a   1.000
_cell.length_b   1.000
_cell.length_c   1.000
_cell.angle_alpha   90.00
_cell.angle_beta   90.00
_cell.angle_gamma   90.00
#
_symmetry.space_group_name_H-M   'P 1'
#
loop_
_entity.id
_entity.type
_entity.pdbx_description
1 polymer ?
#
loop_
_entity_poly.entity_id
_entity_poly.type
_entity_poly.pdbx_seq_one_letter_code
_entity_poly.pdbx_strand_id
1 'polypeptide(L)'
;MNDSILDRQPFECNGKCLILILIRHQLVRDIQSLFTQNRNILVRWIKAHAGYRGNEEVDTLAKKAITEGVVMKALNPICELKQHLQELFLKKKWQNLWYNGNTGCSVHKVLKTVHLKPVFWTREEILFVTGHCPFPSFLNRFHLSESDSCSCEEVGDPIHYATSCPLILYLEYSETFYFTGKSVGPKSPGESEFEKNNNKHD
;
A
#
# COMPACT_ATOMS: atom_id res chain seq x y z
N MET A 1 5.49 -32.33 -12.65
CA MET A 1 5.09 -31.30 -13.63
C MET A 1 3.98 -30.48 -13.00
N ASN A 2 4.11 -29.16 -13.10
CA ASN A 2 3.26 -28.10 -12.52
C ASN A 2 3.74 -27.57 -11.17
N ASP A 3 4.76 -26.71 -11.21
CA ASP A 3 4.93 -25.65 -10.22
C ASP A 3 4.56 -24.32 -10.87
N SER A 4 3.53 -23.72 -10.30
CA SER A 4 2.94 -22.43 -10.62
C SER A 4 3.93 -21.28 -10.40
N ILE A 5 4.11 -20.50 -11.47
CA ILE A 5 4.77 -19.21 -11.50
C ILE A 5 4.02 -18.26 -10.55
N LEU A 6 4.57 -18.01 -9.37
CA LEU A 6 4.24 -16.82 -8.60
C LEU A 6 5.11 -15.67 -9.09
N ASP A 7 4.41 -14.77 -9.77
CA ASP A 7 4.81 -13.49 -10.31
C ASP A 7 5.61 -12.67 -9.28
N ARG A 8 6.95 -12.71 -9.36
CA ARG A 8 7.80 -11.71 -8.72
C ARG A 8 7.90 -10.53 -9.68
N GLN A 9 7.05 -9.53 -9.49
CA GLN A 9 7.24 -8.22 -10.13
C GLN A 9 8.66 -7.71 -9.85
N PRO A 10 9.47 -7.40 -10.87
CA PRO A 10 10.75 -6.74 -10.67
C PRO A 10 10.47 -5.33 -10.17
N PHE A 11 11.08 -4.95 -9.04
CA PHE A 11 11.23 -3.54 -8.72
C PHE A 11 12.13 -2.91 -9.79
N GLU A 12 11.51 -2.28 -10.79
CA GLU A 12 12.21 -1.46 -11.77
C GLU A 12 12.89 -0.28 -11.07
N CYS A 13 14.16 -0.46 -10.72
CA CYS A 13 15.04 0.65 -10.45
C CYS A 13 15.38 1.29 -11.80
N ASN A 14 14.67 2.35 -12.18
CA ASN A 14 14.86 3.11 -13.43
C ASN A 14 16.36 3.26 -13.79
N GLY A 15 16.84 2.41 -14.71
CA GLY A 15 18.25 2.22 -15.05
C GLY A 15 18.96 3.48 -15.58
N LYS A 16 18.21 4.53 -15.94
CA LYS A 16 18.75 5.81 -16.41
C LYS A 16 19.53 6.56 -15.33
N CYS A 17 19.12 6.52 -14.07
CA CYS A 17 19.87 7.18 -12.98
C CYS A 17 21.14 6.41 -12.59
N LEU A 18 21.11 5.07 -12.66
CA LEU A 18 22.27 4.24 -12.31
C LEU A 18 23.43 4.46 -13.30
N ILE A 19 23.12 4.55 -14.60
CA ILE A 19 24.10 4.78 -15.67
C ILE A 19 24.77 6.16 -15.52
N LEU A 20 24.01 7.22 -15.28
CA LEU A 20 24.55 8.59 -15.12
C LEU A 20 25.53 8.72 -13.95
N ILE A 21 25.30 7.97 -12.87
CA ILE A 21 26.11 8.05 -11.64
C ILE A 21 27.36 7.17 -11.76
N LEU A 22 27.25 6.00 -12.38
CA LEU A 22 28.40 5.14 -12.66
C LEU A 22 29.41 5.83 -13.59
N ILE A 23 28.96 6.64 -14.57
CA ILE A 23 29.85 7.40 -15.46
C ILE A 23 30.66 8.48 -14.71
N ARG A 24 30.13 9.01 -13.61
CA ARG A 24 30.82 10.02 -12.77
C ARG A 24 31.70 9.43 -11.67
N HIS A 25 31.68 8.11 -11.49
CA HIS A 25 32.49 7.46 -10.46
C HIS A 25 33.96 7.47 -10.85
N GLN A 26 34.84 7.93 -9.95
CA GLN A 26 36.27 8.10 -10.23
C GLN A 26 36.92 6.80 -10.76
N LEU A 27 36.61 5.65 -10.15
CA LEU A 27 37.11 4.35 -10.63
C LEU A 27 36.73 4.05 -12.08
N VAL A 28 35.53 4.42 -12.52
CA VAL A 28 35.09 4.16 -13.91
C VAL A 28 35.89 5.03 -14.87
N ARG A 29 36.19 6.29 -14.50
CA ARG A 29 37.03 7.19 -15.30
C ARG A 29 38.47 6.69 -15.37
N ASP A 30 39.00 6.19 -14.26
CA ASP A 30 40.36 5.64 -14.20
C ASP A 30 40.48 4.40 -15.09
N ILE A 31 39.50 3.48 -15.01
CA ILE A 31 39.43 2.29 -15.87
C ILE A 31 39.30 2.70 -17.35
N GLN A 32 38.45 3.66 -17.69
CA GLN A 32 38.31 4.18 -19.05
C GLN A 32 39.62 4.78 -19.58
N SER A 33 40.35 5.52 -18.75
CA SER A 33 41.67 6.06 -19.09
C SER A 33 42.66 4.95 -19.41
N LEU A 34 42.71 3.90 -18.58
CA LEU A 34 43.59 2.73 -18.80
C LEU A 34 43.27 2.01 -20.11
N PHE A 35 41.99 1.83 -20.44
CA PHE A 35 41.57 1.26 -21.72
C PHE A 35 41.93 2.15 -22.92
N THR A 36 41.88 3.47 -22.75
CA THR A 36 42.22 4.42 -23.82
C THR A 36 43.73 4.46 -24.09
N GLN A 37 44.55 4.31 -23.05
CA GLN A 37 46.01 4.28 -23.15
C GLN A 37 46.55 2.97 -23.74
N ASN A 38 45.87 1.85 -23.50
CA ASN A 38 46.32 0.51 -23.92
C ASN A 38 45.43 -0.05 -25.05
N ARG A 39 45.91 0.02 -26.30
CA ARG A 39 45.11 -0.40 -27.46
C ARG A 39 44.99 -1.92 -27.68
N ASN A 40 45.76 -2.73 -26.94
CA ASN A 40 45.84 -4.19 -27.13
C ASN A 40 45.23 -4.98 -25.96
N ILE A 41 44.06 -4.57 -25.46
CA ILE A 41 43.36 -5.30 -24.40
C ILE A 41 42.12 -5.97 -24.98
N LEU A 42 42.00 -7.29 -24.77
CA LEU A 42 40.84 -8.08 -25.14
C LEU A 42 40.02 -8.42 -23.90
N VAL A 43 38.79 -7.91 -23.83
CA VAL A 43 37.84 -8.21 -22.74
C VAL A 43 36.89 -9.30 -23.22
N ARG A 44 36.79 -10.40 -22.47
CA ARG A 44 35.83 -11.48 -22.71
C ARG A 44 35.06 -11.79 -21.44
N TRP A 45 33.76 -12.05 -21.59
CA TRP A 45 32.95 -12.57 -20.50
C TRP A 45 33.15 -14.08 -20.37
N ILE A 46 33.35 -14.54 -19.15
CA ILE A 46 33.50 -15.96 -18.80
C ILE A 46 32.51 -16.27 -17.68
N LYS A 47 31.88 -17.45 -17.75
CA LYS A 47 30.91 -17.90 -16.75
C LYS A 47 31.60 -18.19 -15.40
N ALA A 48 31.04 -17.66 -14.31
CA ALA A 48 31.50 -17.94 -12.96
C ALA A 48 31.20 -19.39 -12.53
N HIS A 49 32.03 -19.94 -11.64
CA HIS A 49 31.90 -21.28 -11.04
C HIS A 49 31.74 -22.43 -12.04
N ALA A 50 32.48 -22.37 -13.14
CA ALA A 50 32.41 -23.34 -14.23
C ALA A 50 33.65 -24.25 -14.34
N GLY A 51 34.54 -24.30 -13.34
CA GLY A 51 35.76 -25.12 -13.39
C GLY A 51 36.96 -24.46 -14.05
N TYR A 52 36.86 -23.18 -14.47
CA TYR A 52 37.96 -22.48 -15.10
C TYR A 52 39.01 -22.07 -14.05
N ARG A 53 40.11 -22.81 -14.00
CA ARG A 53 41.19 -22.65 -13.01
C ARG A 53 41.56 -21.18 -12.72
N GLY A 54 41.88 -20.39 -13.75
CA GLY A 54 42.25 -18.98 -13.54
C GLY A 54 41.13 -18.11 -12.98
N ASN A 55 39.88 -18.36 -13.37
CA ASN A 55 38.73 -17.63 -12.82
C ASN A 55 38.44 -18.02 -11.37
N GLU A 56 38.63 -19.29 -11.02
CA GLU A 56 38.44 -19.81 -9.66
C GLU A 56 39.55 -19.35 -8.71
N GLU A 57 40.80 -19.31 -9.19
CA GLU A 57 41.93 -18.75 -8.44
C GLU A 57 41.69 -17.25 -8.14
N VAL A 58 41.22 -16.47 -9.12
CA VAL A 58 40.87 -15.06 -8.93
C VAL A 58 39.70 -14.89 -7.95
N ASP A 59 38.65 -15.70 -8.04
CA ASP A 59 37.52 -15.67 -7.10
C ASP A 59 37.96 -16.00 -5.67
N THR A 60 38.84 -16.99 -5.51
CA THR A 60 39.42 -17.37 -4.20
C THR A 60 40.25 -16.24 -3.62
N LEU A 61 41.07 -15.58 -4.43
CA LEU A 61 41.86 -14.42 -4.02
C LEU A 61 40.96 -13.23 -3.66
N ALA A 62 39.91 -12.97 -4.42
CA ALA A 62 38.95 -11.91 -4.13
C ALA A 62 38.24 -12.16 -2.78
N LYS A 63 37.83 -13.40 -2.50
CA LYS A 63 37.26 -13.79 -1.20
C LYS A 63 38.25 -13.60 -0.05
N LYS A 64 39.50 -13.98 -0.25
CA LYS A 64 40.57 -13.79 0.73
C LYS A 64 40.83 -12.31 1.02
N ALA A 65 40.73 -11.45 0.00
CA ALA A 65 40.88 -10.01 0.15
C ALA A 65 39.75 -9.36 0.98
N ILE A 66 38.57 -9.98 1.08
CA ILE A 66 37.50 -9.49 1.97
C ILE A 66 37.92 -9.62 3.45
N THR A 67 38.65 -10.68 3.81
CA THR A 67 39.04 -10.96 5.19
C THR A 67 40.41 -10.42 5.56
N GLU A 68 41.36 -10.42 4.63
CA GLU A 68 42.77 -10.07 4.87
C GLU A 68 43.20 -8.76 4.19
N GLY A 69 42.34 -8.17 3.36
CA GLY A 69 42.67 -6.98 2.59
C GLY A 69 42.62 -5.68 3.41
N VAL A 70 43.09 -4.60 2.77
CA VAL A 70 42.97 -3.26 3.32
C VAL A 70 41.54 -2.75 3.09
N VAL A 71 40.89 -2.28 4.16
CA VAL A 71 39.54 -1.73 4.08
C VAL A 71 39.57 -0.41 3.30
N MET A 72 39.01 -0.45 2.09
CA MET A 72 38.77 0.73 1.27
C MET A 72 37.37 1.28 1.60
N LYS A 73 37.27 2.55 2.00
CA LYS A 73 35.97 3.21 2.16
C LYS A 73 35.37 3.46 0.77
N ALA A 74 34.49 2.57 0.33
CA ALA A 74 33.61 2.82 -0.80
C ALA A 74 32.44 3.71 -0.35
N LEU A 75 31.95 4.55 -1.27
CA LEU A 75 30.68 5.26 -1.04
C LEU A 75 29.55 4.22 -1.07
N ASN A 76 28.65 4.32 -0.09
CA ASN A 76 27.51 3.40 -0.03
C ASN A 76 26.70 3.49 -1.32
N PRO A 77 26.25 2.36 -1.88
CA PRO A 77 25.43 2.36 -3.06
C PRO A 77 24.13 3.15 -2.80
N ILE A 78 23.61 3.79 -3.84
CA ILE A 78 22.43 4.66 -3.72
C ILE A 78 21.19 3.91 -3.23
N CYS A 79 21.08 2.62 -3.52
CA CYS A 79 20.02 1.79 -2.98
C CYS A 79 20.04 1.76 -1.44
N GLU A 80 21.22 1.66 -0.85
CA GLU A 80 21.41 1.67 0.60
C GLU A 80 21.09 3.04 1.17
N LEU A 81 21.56 4.11 0.55
CA LEU A 81 21.21 5.47 0.96
C LEU A 81 19.69 5.71 0.89
N LYS A 82 19.05 5.26 -0.20
CA LYS A 82 17.60 5.37 -0.40
C LYS A 82 16.84 4.59 0.67
N GLN A 83 17.25 3.36 0.97
CA GLN A 83 16.66 2.56 2.04
C GLN A 83 16.82 3.25 3.39
N HIS A 84 18.01 3.75 3.70
CA HIS A 84 18.30 4.45 4.95
C HIS A 84 17.43 5.71 5.10
N LEU A 85 17.27 6.50 4.05
CA LEU A 85 16.40 7.68 4.05
C LEU A 85 14.93 7.29 4.22
N GLN A 86 14.47 6.22 3.56
CA GLN A 86 13.10 5.71 3.71
C GLN A 86 12.83 5.24 5.15
N GLU A 87 13.76 4.51 5.76
CA GLU A 87 13.66 4.09 7.17
C GLU A 87 13.59 5.30 8.12
N LEU A 88 14.54 6.24 8.00
CA LEU A 88 14.62 7.39 8.91
C LEU A 88 13.44 8.33 8.77
N PHE A 89 13.09 8.75 7.56
CA PHE A 89 12.04 9.75 7.37
C PHE A 89 10.65 9.12 7.43
N LEU A 90 10.38 8.06 6.68
CA LEU A 90 9.02 7.58 6.47
C LEU A 90 8.58 6.64 7.58
N LYS A 91 9.44 5.70 8.00
CA LYS A 91 9.06 4.78 9.07
C LYS A 91 9.23 5.36 10.46
N LYS A 92 10.22 6.22 10.69
CA LYS A 92 10.46 6.76 12.03
C LYS A 92 9.77 8.11 12.23
N LYS A 93 10.11 9.11 11.43
CA LYS A 93 9.59 10.48 11.62
C LYS A 93 8.11 10.59 11.28
N TRP A 94 7.69 10.13 10.10
CA TRP A 94 6.30 10.19 9.67
C TRP A 94 5.38 9.31 10.52
N GLN A 95 5.78 8.08 10.86
CA GLN A 95 4.99 7.24 11.75
C GLN A 95 4.82 7.87 13.15
N ASN A 96 5.84 8.55 13.67
CA ASN A 96 5.74 9.25 14.95
C ASN A 96 4.73 10.41 14.87
N LEU A 97 4.78 11.21 13.80
CA LEU A 97 3.79 12.26 13.56
C LEU A 97 2.38 11.70 13.35
N TRP A 98 2.27 10.54 12.70
CA TRP A 98 1.00 9.84 12.47
C TRP A 98 0.37 9.34 13.78
N TYR A 99 1.19 8.79 14.68
CA TYR A 99 0.72 8.26 15.97
C TYR A 99 0.39 9.38 16.98
N ASN A 100 1.22 10.43 17.03
CA ASN A 100 1.10 11.53 17.99
C ASN A 100 0.27 12.72 17.46
N GLY A 101 -0.17 12.68 16.21
CA GLY A 101 -0.89 13.76 15.57
C GLY A 101 -2.37 13.79 15.99
N ASN A 102 -2.90 14.97 16.27
CA ASN A 102 -4.33 15.15 16.59
C ASN A 102 -5.23 15.31 15.34
N THR A 103 -4.65 15.34 14.13
CA THR A 103 -5.38 15.54 12.87
C THR A 103 -5.51 14.20 12.13
N GLY A 104 -6.69 13.91 11.57
CA GLY A 104 -6.91 12.67 10.82
C GLY A 104 -7.16 11.43 11.68
N CYS A 105 -7.63 11.61 12.93
CA CYS A 105 -7.91 10.50 13.86
C CYS A 105 -8.83 9.42 13.27
N SER A 106 -9.82 9.78 12.44
CA SER A 106 -10.70 8.82 11.75
C SER A 106 -9.91 7.89 10.83
N VAL A 107 -9.00 8.45 10.03
CA VAL A 107 -8.12 7.68 9.15
C VAL A 107 -7.12 6.84 9.95
N HIS A 108 -6.58 7.35 11.06
CA HIS A 108 -5.68 6.60 11.94
C HIS A 108 -6.35 5.36 12.58
N LYS A 109 -7.66 5.41 12.88
CA LYS A 109 -8.41 4.25 13.37
C LYS A 109 -8.41 3.09 12.37
N VAL A 110 -8.39 3.39 11.07
CA VAL A 110 -8.39 2.39 9.97
C VAL A 110 -6.96 2.03 9.52
N LEU A 111 -6.09 3.03 9.32
CA LEU A 111 -4.71 2.87 8.91
C LEU A 111 -3.75 3.24 10.05
N LYS A 112 -3.35 2.24 10.83
CA LYS A 112 -2.43 2.45 11.97
C LYS A 112 -0.97 2.68 11.54
N THR A 113 -0.62 2.30 10.33
CA THR A 113 0.76 2.32 9.83
C THR A 113 0.87 3.09 8.51
N VAL A 114 1.89 3.92 8.40
CA VAL A 114 2.22 4.65 7.18
C VAL A 114 2.91 3.70 6.20
N HIS A 115 2.38 3.59 4.99
CA HIS A 115 2.94 2.76 3.93
C HIS A 115 3.44 3.63 2.76
N LEU A 116 4.50 3.15 2.08
CA LEU A 116 5.07 3.81 0.89
C LEU A 116 4.31 3.50 -0.38
N LYS A 117 3.57 2.39 -0.38
CA LYS A 117 2.72 2.04 -1.50
C LYS A 117 1.41 2.81 -1.36
N PRO A 118 0.93 3.47 -2.42
CA PRO A 118 -0.39 4.06 -2.38
C PRO A 118 -1.40 2.95 -2.09
N VAL A 119 -2.34 3.24 -1.21
CA VAL A 119 -3.49 2.37 -1.01
C VAL A 119 -4.53 2.77 -2.06
N PHE A 120 -4.97 1.81 -2.87
CA PHE A 120 -5.98 2.05 -3.90
C PHE A 120 -7.36 2.03 -3.25
N TRP A 121 -7.79 3.17 -2.74
CA TRP A 121 -9.15 3.38 -2.28
C TRP A 121 -9.98 4.05 -3.37
N THR A 122 -11.22 3.60 -3.51
CA THR A 122 -12.26 4.29 -4.25
C THR A 122 -12.57 5.64 -3.60
N ARG A 123 -13.23 6.52 -4.35
CA ARG A 123 -13.63 7.83 -3.84
C ARG A 123 -14.56 7.68 -2.63
N GLU A 124 -15.45 6.70 -2.68
CA GLU A 124 -16.44 6.40 -1.64
C GLU A 124 -15.76 5.94 -0.34
N GLU A 125 -14.78 5.04 -0.44
CA GLU A 125 -13.97 4.60 0.72
C GLU A 125 -13.17 5.74 1.34
N ILE A 126 -12.57 6.61 0.51
CA ILE A 126 -11.86 7.80 1.00
C ILE A 126 -12.82 8.69 1.79
N LEU A 127 -13.99 9.01 1.23
CA LEU A 127 -14.98 9.87 1.89
C LEU A 127 -15.52 9.24 3.18
N PHE A 128 -15.71 7.93 3.18
CA PHE A 128 -16.15 7.18 4.35
C PHE A 128 -15.10 7.23 5.48
N VAL A 129 -13.85 6.82 5.20
CA VAL A 129 -12.78 6.72 6.21
C VAL A 129 -12.36 8.09 6.73
N THR A 130 -12.40 9.13 5.88
CA THR A 130 -12.14 10.51 6.31
C THR A 130 -13.30 11.12 7.10
N GLY A 131 -14.49 10.53 7.01
CA GLY A 131 -15.71 11.03 7.65
C GLY A 131 -16.31 12.23 6.94
N HIS A 132 -16.08 12.39 5.64
CA HIS A 132 -16.61 13.48 4.81
C HIS A 132 -18.02 13.20 4.24
N CYS A 133 -18.62 12.07 4.59
CA CYS A 133 -20.01 11.74 4.28
C CYS A 133 -20.98 12.48 5.25
N PRO A 134 -22.30 12.52 4.96
CA PRO A 134 -23.30 13.22 5.78
C PRO A 134 -23.62 12.48 7.09
N PHE A 135 -22.59 12.16 7.87
CA PHE A 135 -22.72 11.60 9.21
C PHE A 135 -23.05 12.69 10.23
N PRO A 136 -23.84 12.40 11.29
CA PRO A 136 -24.15 13.38 12.34
C PRO A 136 -22.90 14.08 12.90
N SER A 137 -21.83 13.32 13.16
CA SER A 137 -20.53 13.86 13.63
C SER A 137 -19.88 14.84 12.64
N PHE A 138 -20.01 14.61 11.34
CA PHE A 138 -19.52 15.53 10.31
C PHE A 138 -20.40 16.79 10.24
N LEU A 139 -21.72 16.63 10.18
CA LEU A 139 -22.66 17.74 10.08
C LEU A 139 -22.56 18.67 11.29
N ASN A 140 -22.44 18.13 12.50
CA ASN A 140 -22.28 18.92 13.72
C ASN A 140 -20.96 19.72 13.74
N ARG A 141 -19.86 19.09 13.32
CA ARG A 141 -18.55 19.75 13.21
C ARG A 141 -18.56 20.96 12.28
N PHE A 142 -19.39 20.96 11.24
CA PHE A 142 -19.55 22.08 10.31
C PHE A 142 -20.76 22.98 10.64
N HIS A 143 -21.34 22.82 11.83
CA HIS A 143 -22.48 23.60 12.31
C HIS A 143 -23.72 23.50 11.40
N LEU A 144 -23.88 22.37 10.70
CA LEU A 144 -25.05 22.04 9.88
C LEU A 144 -26.10 21.23 10.66
N SER A 145 -25.73 20.72 11.84
CA SER A 145 -26.61 19.98 12.77
C SER A 145 -26.30 20.42 14.22
N GLU A 146 -27.32 20.44 15.07
CA GLU A 146 -27.20 20.78 16.49
C GLU A 146 -26.60 19.65 17.34
N SER A 147 -26.67 18.40 16.85
CA SER A 147 -26.17 17.20 17.55
C SER A 147 -25.30 16.36 16.61
N ASP A 148 -24.28 15.72 17.21
CA ASP A 148 -23.40 14.73 16.58
C ASP A 148 -23.89 13.28 16.79
N SER A 149 -25.05 13.11 17.40
CA SER A 149 -25.53 11.82 17.89
C SER A 149 -26.29 11.04 16.81
N CYS A 150 -26.10 9.73 16.82
CA CYS A 150 -26.88 8.74 16.11
C CYS A 150 -28.24 8.54 16.79
N SER A 151 -29.21 7.96 16.09
CA SER A 151 -30.52 7.60 16.65
C SER A 151 -30.44 6.54 17.77
N CYS A 152 -29.30 5.87 17.95
CA CYS A 152 -29.03 5.01 19.10
C CYS A 152 -28.25 5.72 20.22
N GLU A 153 -28.26 7.06 20.23
CA GLU A 153 -27.69 7.93 21.27
C GLU A 153 -26.16 7.95 21.38
N GLU A 154 -25.45 7.13 20.61
CA GLU A 154 -23.99 7.18 20.47
C GLU A 154 -23.53 8.22 19.43
N VAL A 155 -22.24 8.58 19.40
CA VAL A 155 -21.71 9.49 18.38
C VAL A 155 -21.86 8.87 16.99
N GLY A 156 -22.54 9.59 16.08
CA GLY A 156 -22.77 9.16 14.71
C GLY A 156 -21.54 9.38 13.84
N ASP A 157 -20.47 8.63 14.08
CA ASP A 157 -19.24 8.62 13.27
C ASP A 157 -19.20 7.42 12.30
N PRO A 158 -18.39 7.46 11.21
CA PRO A 158 -18.35 6.38 10.23
C PRO A 158 -18.01 5.01 10.85
N ILE A 159 -17.16 4.99 11.87
CA ILE A 159 -16.71 3.75 12.52
C ILE A 159 -17.86 3.15 13.34
N HIS A 160 -18.64 3.98 14.03
CA HIS A 160 -19.84 3.54 14.74
C HIS A 160 -20.82 2.85 13.78
N TYR A 161 -21.15 3.48 12.65
CA TYR A 161 -22.03 2.88 11.65
C TYR A 161 -21.47 1.57 11.06
N ALA A 162 -20.16 1.46 10.87
CA ALA A 162 -19.53 0.24 10.34
C ALA A 162 -19.39 -0.91 11.34
N THR A 163 -19.35 -0.63 12.66
CA THR A 163 -18.87 -1.64 13.63
C THR A 163 -19.74 -1.84 14.86
N SER A 164 -20.54 -0.86 15.26
CA SER A 164 -21.21 -0.89 16.56
C SER A 164 -22.65 -0.37 16.57
N CYS A 165 -23.13 0.23 15.48
CA CYS A 165 -24.49 0.76 15.42
C CYS A 165 -25.53 -0.37 15.43
N PRO A 166 -26.34 -0.50 16.50
CA PRO A 166 -27.33 -1.57 16.60
C PRO A 166 -28.38 -1.49 15.49
N LEU A 167 -28.66 -0.28 14.99
CA LEU A 167 -29.66 -0.04 13.94
C LEU A 167 -29.21 -0.56 12.57
N ILE A 168 -27.91 -0.50 12.26
CA ILE A 168 -27.35 -1.08 11.02
C ILE A 168 -27.18 -2.60 11.19
N LEU A 169 -26.71 -3.05 12.35
CA LEU A 169 -26.55 -4.47 12.64
C LEU A 169 -27.90 -5.22 12.64
N TYR A 170 -28.99 -4.56 13.04
CA TYR A 170 -30.35 -5.11 12.92
C TYR A 170 -30.78 -5.28 11.46
N LEU A 171 -30.41 -4.32 10.60
CA LEU A 171 -30.70 -4.40 9.17
C LEU A 171 -29.91 -5.55 8.53
N GLU A 172 -28.63 -5.74 8.86
CA GLU A 172 -27.84 -6.88 8.39
C GLU A 172 -28.40 -8.24 8.84
N TYR A 173 -28.93 -8.35 10.06
CA TYR A 173 -29.61 -9.57 10.54
C TYR A 173 -30.97 -9.80 9.86
N SER A 174 -31.64 -8.75 9.38
CA SER A 174 -32.91 -8.85 8.66
C SER A 174 -32.76 -8.95 7.13
N GLU A 175 -31.60 -8.56 6.58
CA GLU A 175 -31.33 -8.50 5.14
C GLU A 175 -30.33 -9.58 4.67
N THR A 176 -30.69 -10.84 4.90
CA THR A 176 -30.28 -11.92 3.97
C THR A 176 -31.12 -11.90 2.68
N PHE A 177 -31.95 -10.88 2.43
CA PHE A 177 -32.95 -10.89 1.35
C PHE A 177 -32.93 -9.74 0.33
N TYR A 178 -32.05 -8.73 0.41
CA TYR A 178 -32.08 -7.63 -0.58
C TYR A 178 -30.72 -7.21 -1.19
N PHE A 179 -29.80 -8.17 -1.38
CA PHE A 179 -28.72 -8.02 -2.37
C PHE A 179 -29.09 -8.62 -3.74
N THR A 180 -30.28 -8.35 -4.26
CA THR A 180 -30.48 -8.26 -5.72
C THR A 180 -31.40 -7.09 -6.01
N GLY A 181 -30.85 -6.05 -6.62
CA GLY A 181 -31.55 -4.80 -6.85
C GLY A 181 -32.83 -4.99 -7.66
N LYS A 182 -33.97 -4.63 -7.07
CA LYS A 182 -35.17 -4.15 -7.75
C LYS A 182 -35.95 -3.27 -6.78
N SER A 183 -36.03 -1.99 -7.11
CA SER A 183 -36.81 -0.99 -6.39
C SER A 183 -38.31 -1.21 -6.64
N VAL A 184 -39.07 -1.37 -5.56
CA VAL A 184 -40.53 -1.14 -5.58
C VAL A 184 -40.88 -0.36 -4.31
N GLY A 185 -41.23 0.91 -4.48
CA GLY A 185 -41.64 1.78 -3.36
C GLY A 185 -43.01 1.38 -2.80
N PRO A 186 -43.26 1.60 -1.49
CA PRO A 186 -44.55 1.28 -0.90
C PRO A 186 -45.64 2.31 -1.25
N LYS A 187 -46.83 1.79 -1.60
CA LYS A 187 -48.08 2.54 -1.79
C LYS A 187 -48.68 2.95 -0.44
N SER A 188 -49.29 4.13 -0.41
CA SER A 188 -49.95 4.74 0.75
C SER A 188 -51.19 3.94 1.24
N PRO A 189 -51.52 3.98 2.55
CA PRO A 189 -52.58 3.18 3.14
C PRO A 189 -53.93 3.92 3.11
N GLY A 190 -54.98 3.23 2.66
CA GLY A 190 -56.35 3.70 2.79
C GLY A 190 -57.28 3.06 1.76
N GLU A 191 -57.68 1.82 1.98
CA GLU A 191 -58.97 1.28 1.52
C GLU A 191 -59.24 -0.05 2.25
N SER A 192 -60.40 -0.10 2.89
CA SER A 192 -60.93 -1.19 3.70
C SER A 192 -61.19 -2.46 2.87
N GLU A 193 -60.70 -3.62 3.34
CA GLU A 193 -61.04 -4.93 2.80
C GLU A 193 -62.53 -5.22 2.98
N PHE A 194 -63.26 -5.30 1.87
CA PHE A 194 -64.58 -5.91 1.81
C PHE A 194 -64.40 -7.39 1.44
N GLU A 195 -64.73 -8.27 2.39
CA GLU A 195 -64.80 -9.72 2.20
C GLU A 195 -65.63 -10.11 0.97
N LYS A 196 -65.08 -10.98 0.11
CA LYS A 196 -65.87 -11.90 -0.70
C LYS A 196 -65.30 -13.31 -0.57
N ASN A 197 -66.04 -14.11 0.18
CA ASN A 197 -65.95 -15.55 0.32
C ASN A 197 -65.88 -16.25 -1.04
N ASN A 198 -64.87 -17.12 -1.21
CA ASN A 198 -64.85 -18.15 -2.23
C ASN A 198 -65.34 -19.47 -1.60
N ASN A 199 -66.59 -19.84 -1.85
CA ASN A 199 -67.03 -21.23 -1.71
C ASN A 199 -66.91 -21.94 -3.06
N LYS A 200 -66.49 -23.20 -2.96
CA LYS A 200 -65.95 -24.08 -4.00
C LYS A 200 -66.99 -25.19 -4.29
N HIS A 201 -66.96 -25.72 -5.52
CA HIS A 201 -67.62 -26.97 -6.00
C HIS A 201 -69.16 -26.90 -6.08
N ASP A 202 -69.87 -27.37 -7.12
CA ASP A 202 -69.62 -28.29 -8.26
C ASP A 202 -70.31 -27.79 -9.55
#